data_AF-A0A938E0W6-F1
#
_entry.id   AF-A0A938E0W6-F1
#
_cell.length_a   1.000
_cell.length_b   1.000
_cell.length_c   1.000
_cell.angle_alpha   90.00
_cell.angle_beta   90.00
_cell.angle_gamma   90.00
#
_symmetry.space_group_name_H-M   'P 1'
#
loop_
_entity.id
_entity.type
_entity.pdbx_description
1 polymer ?
#
loop_
_entity_poly.entity_id
_entity_poly.type
_entity_poly.pdbx_seq_one_letter_code
_entity_poly.pdbx_strand_id
1 'polypeptide(L)'
;MGADPLYGGTGEPPPSDDEVLFVVANPSALSSGEIAVRTRLSAAGYTVTLADDSTVTAADAATASAVLVAASVSTSLGSRLRDVAVPVMMWKPWLYDDMRMTGSTANVDYGSVSTATVTVTAPAHPLAAGLTGAVTAYASAQTVAFGVPASGASTVATVAGRLGLFVYESGAPMVGGTLAPACRLGFPAGTTSPTAFTANWGALFDAAVRYVVGGCAASG
;
A
#
# COMPACT_ATOMS: atom_id res chain seq x y z
N MET A 1 -4.95 42.09 17.08
CA MET A 1 -5.63 41.47 15.93
C MET A 1 -5.39 39.97 16.08
N GLY A 2 -6.13 39.30 16.95
CA GLY A 2 -7.40 38.66 16.58
C GLY A 2 -7.11 37.21 16.19
N ALA A 3 -6.66 36.40 17.16
CA ALA A 3 -6.50 34.96 16.99
C ALA A 3 -7.88 34.30 17.09
N ASP A 4 -8.26 33.55 16.07
CA ASP A 4 -9.46 32.70 16.07
C ASP A 4 -9.09 31.30 16.59
N PRO A 5 -9.68 30.81 17.70
CA PRO A 5 -9.23 29.60 18.40
C PRO A 5 -10.02 28.31 18.07
N LEU A 6 -10.58 28.15 16.86
CA LEU A 6 -11.45 27.00 16.54
C LEU A 6 -11.00 26.16 15.32
N TYR A 7 -9.87 25.45 15.42
CA TYR A 7 -9.70 24.20 14.68
C TYR A 7 -8.78 23.23 15.42
N GLY A 8 -9.40 22.39 16.26
CA GLY A 8 -8.77 21.21 16.86
C GLY A 8 -8.46 20.18 15.78
N GLY A 9 -7.35 19.46 15.96
CA GLY A 9 -6.72 18.65 14.92
C GLY A 9 -7.57 17.53 14.33
N THR A 10 -7.50 17.39 13.01
CA THR A 10 -7.72 16.16 12.24
C THR A 10 -7.09 16.33 10.85
N GLY A 11 -5.99 15.63 10.58
CA GLY A 11 -5.48 15.36 9.22
C GLY A 11 -5.20 16.58 8.34
N GLU A 12 -4.03 17.21 8.53
CA GLU A 12 -3.52 18.14 7.53
C GLU A 12 -3.40 17.41 6.17
N PRO A 13 -3.86 18.03 5.07
CA PRO A 13 -3.60 17.48 3.74
C PRO A 13 -2.08 17.31 3.57
N PRO A 14 -1.60 16.26 2.90
CA PRO A 14 -0.18 16.12 2.58
C PRO A 14 0.35 17.43 1.97
N PRO A 15 1.57 17.84 2.30
CA PRO A 15 2.22 18.98 1.68
C PRO A 15 2.09 18.87 0.15
N SER A 16 1.78 19.99 -0.52
CA SER A 16 1.51 20.05 -1.97
C SER A 16 2.68 19.65 -2.87
N ASP A 17 3.79 19.20 -2.29
CA ASP A 17 5.02 18.79 -2.96
C ASP A 17 5.28 17.26 -2.88
N ASP A 18 4.44 16.49 -2.19
CA ASP A 18 4.61 15.04 -2.11
C ASP A 18 4.21 14.33 -3.42
N GLU A 19 5.23 13.79 -4.10
CA GLU A 19 5.07 13.01 -5.32
C GLU A 19 4.86 11.52 -5.00
N VAL A 20 3.80 10.94 -5.57
CA VAL A 20 3.55 9.49 -5.58
C VAL A 20 3.79 8.95 -6.98
N LEU A 21 4.79 8.06 -7.11
CA LEU A 21 4.99 7.27 -8.32
C LEU A 21 4.02 6.09 -8.30
N PHE A 22 3.02 6.10 -9.18
CA PHE A 22 2.03 5.04 -9.29
C PHE A 22 2.31 4.14 -10.50
N VAL A 23 2.83 2.94 -10.22
CA VAL A 23 3.21 1.94 -11.21
C VAL A 23 2.02 1.09 -11.59
N VAL A 24 1.74 1.02 -12.89
CA VAL A 24 0.58 0.34 -13.49
C VAL A 24 1.03 -0.45 -14.73
N ALA A 25 0.19 -1.38 -15.19
CA ALA A 25 0.50 -2.16 -16.39
C ALA A 25 0.49 -1.33 -17.70
N ASN A 26 -0.33 -0.28 -17.77
CA ASN A 26 -0.39 0.60 -18.94
C ASN A 26 -0.89 2.01 -18.53
N PRO A 27 0.00 3.01 -18.43
CA PRO A 27 -0.37 4.38 -18.04
C PRO A 27 -1.37 5.08 -18.97
N SER A 28 -1.48 4.62 -20.22
CA SER A 28 -2.41 5.18 -21.21
C SER A 28 -3.79 4.53 -21.17
N ALA A 29 -3.95 3.43 -20.43
CA ALA A 29 -5.18 2.64 -20.35
C ALA A 29 -5.37 2.07 -18.95
N LEU A 30 -5.60 2.96 -17.98
CA LEU A 30 -5.86 2.58 -16.59
C LEU A 30 -7.15 1.77 -16.45
N SER A 31 -7.11 0.73 -15.63
CA SER A 31 -8.29 0.05 -15.10
C SER A 31 -9.12 0.97 -14.20
N SER A 32 -10.38 0.59 -13.95
CA SER A 32 -11.27 1.37 -13.07
C SER A 32 -10.73 1.51 -11.64
N GLY A 33 -10.04 0.49 -11.12
CA GLY A 33 -9.42 0.57 -9.79
C GLY A 33 -8.23 1.52 -9.75
N GLU A 34 -7.40 1.55 -10.80
CA GLU A 34 -6.28 2.51 -10.91
C GLU A 34 -6.77 3.94 -11.10
N ILE A 35 -7.85 4.15 -11.86
CA ILE A 35 -8.52 5.45 -11.95
C ILE A 35 -9.00 5.88 -10.56
N ALA A 36 -9.68 4.99 -9.82
CA ALA A 36 -10.17 5.30 -8.48
C ALA A 36 -9.02 5.66 -7.51
N VAL A 37 -7.91 4.93 -7.55
CA VAL A 37 -6.71 5.23 -6.75
C VAL A 37 -6.13 6.59 -7.14
N ARG A 38 -5.88 6.85 -8.42
CA ARG A 38 -5.32 8.12 -8.90
C ARG A 38 -6.22 9.30 -8.50
N THR A 39 -7.53 9.19 -8.71
CA THR A 39 -8.49 10.24 -8.31
C THR A 39 -8.43 10.50 -6.81
N ARG A 40 -8.38 9.44 -5.99
CA ARG A 40 -8.31 9.56 -4.53
C ARG A 40 -7.01 10.24 -4.07
N LEU A 41 -5.88 9.86 -4.64
CA LEU A 41 -4.57 10.47 -4.36
C LEU A 41 -4.54 11.96 -4.74
N SER A 42 -5.00 12.31 -5.94
CA SER A 42 -5.06 13.71 -6.37
C SER A 42 -6.04 14.54 -5.54
N ALA A 43 -7.18 13.97 -5.15
CA ALA A 43 -8.12 14.64 -4.25
C ALA A 43 -7.55 14.86 -2.84
N ALA A 44 -6.62 14.00 -2.41
CA ALA A 44 -5.87 14.18 -1.18
C ALA A 44 -4.72 15.19 -1.31
N GLY A 45 -4.40 15.69 -2.50
CA GLY A 45 -3.36 16.72 -2.71
C GLY A 45 -2.00 16.19 -3.19
N TYR A 46 -1.85 14.87 -3.40
CA TYR A 46 -0.61 14.31 -3.94
C TYR A 46 -0.45 14.61 -5.43
N THR A 47 0.79 14.89 -5.85
CA THR A 47 1.16 14.86 -7.27
C THR A 47 1.36 13.41 -7.68
N VAL A 48 0.60 12.92 -8.67
CA VAL A 48 0.64 11.51 -9.10
C VAL A 48 1.32 11.39 -10.46
N THR A 49 2.49 10.76 -10.48
CA THR A 49 3.22 10.39 -11.69
C THR A 49 2.95 8.93 -12.02
N LEU A 50 2.44 8.65 -13.22
CA LEU A 50 2.21 7.28 -13.67
C LEU A 50 3.48 6.68 -14.28
N ALA A 51 3.78 5.43 -13.93
CA ALA A 51 4.88 4.68 -14.54
C ALA A 51 4.37 3.37 -15.14
N ASP A 52 4.94 2.99 -16.28
CA ASP A 52 4.66 1.74 -16.95
C ASP A 52 5.53 0.62 -16.37
N ASP A 53 4.94 -0.51 -16.02
CA ASP A 53 5.69 -1.62 -15.43
C ASP A 53 6.83 -2.14 -16.31
N SER A 54 6.73 -1.98 -17.63
CA SER A 54 7.69 -2.49 -18.60
C SER A 54 8.93 -1.62 -18.72
N THR A 55 8.83 -0.34 -18.33
CA THR A 55 9.92 0.64 -18.47
C THR A 55 10.39 1.23 -17.15
N VAL A 56 9.60 1.14 -16.07
CA VAL A 56 9.96 1.72 -14.78
C VAL A 56 11.29 1.18 -14.26
N THR A 57 12.10 2.10 -13.76
CA THR A 57 13.44 1.87 -13.20
C THR A 57 13.52 2.39 -11.76
N ALA A 58 14.59 2.02 -11.06
CA ALA A 58 14.87 2.58 -9.74
C ALA A 58 15.11 4.12 -9.77
N ALA A 59 15.55 4.67 -10.91
CA ALA A 59 15.78 6.11 -11.05
C ALA A 59 14.47 6.90 -11.06
N ASP A 60 13.40 6.34 -11.65
CA ASP A 60 12.07 6.97 -11.66
C ASP A 60 11.48 7.07 -10.25
N ALA A 61 11.85 6.16 -9.35
CA ALA A 61 11.42 6.17 -7.95
C ALA A 61 12.25 7.09 -7.05
N ALA A 62 13.42 7.57 -7.51
CA ALA A 62 14.40 8.20 -6.63
C ALA A 62 13.96 9.55 -6.04
N THR A 63 13.04 10.25 -6.70
CA THR A 63 12.53 11.57 -6.27
C THR A 63 11.14 11.51 -5.65
N ALA A 64 10.47 10.35 -5.71
CA ALA A 64 9.12 10.21 -5.17
C ALA A 64 9.14 10.07 -3.64
N SER A 65 8.13 10.62 -2.96
CA SER A 65 7.94 10.39 -1.52
C SER A 65 7.51 8.95 -1.24
N ALA A 66 6.78 8.32 -2.18
CA ALA A 66 6.45 6.89 -2.13
C ALA A 66 6.17 6.30 -3.52
N VAL A 67 6.32 4.98 -3.64
CA VAL A 67 5.92 4.20 -4.81
C VAL A 67 4.71 3.35 -4.46
N LEU A 68 3.66 3.41 -5.29
CA LEU A 68 2.52 2.52 -5.24
C LEU A 68 2.57 1.56 -6.44
N VAL A 69 2.41 0.25 -6.21
CA VAL A 69 2.42 -0.77 -7.29
C VAL A 69 1.08 -1.48 -7.35
N ALA A 70 0.38 -1.29 -8.47
CA ALA A 70 -0.96 -1.84 -8.70
C ALA A 70 -0.96 -3.35 -8.94
N ALA A 71 -2.08 -4.01 -8.64
CA ALA A 71 -2.31 -5.43 -8.96
C ALA A 71 -2.19 -5.78 -10.46
N SER A 72 -2.42 -4.80 -11.35
CA SER A 72 -2.34 -4.97 -12.79
C SER A 72 -0.92 -5.31 -13.26
N VAL A 73 0.08 -4.84 -12.52
CA VAL A 73 1.50 -4.92 -12.86
C VAL A 73 1.92 -6.36 -13.15
N SER A 74 2.67 -6.53 -14.24
CA SER A 74 3.26 -7.77 -14.69
C SER A 74 4.32 -8.27 -13.72
N THR A 75 4.44 -9.59 -13.58
CA THR A 75 5.54 -10.21 -12.82
C THR A 75 6.90 -10.01 -13.49
N SER A 76 6.94 -9.59 -14.77
CA SER A 76 8.18 -9.19 -15.44
C SER A 76 8.81 -7.92 -14.83
N LEU A 77 8.11 -7.20 -13.94
CA LEU A 77 8.72 -6.18 -13.08
C LEU A 77 9.89 -6.76 -12.27
N GLY A 78 9.74 -7.99 -11.78
CA GLY A 78 10.71 -8.67 -10.94
C GLY A 78 11.17 -7.78 -9.80
N SER A 79 12.48 -7.71 -9.59
CA SER A 79 13.06 -6.97 -8.48
C SER A 79 13.47 -5.53 -8.77
N ARG A 80 13.04 -4.91 -9.89
CA ARG A 80 13.49 -3.56 -10.28
C ARG A 80 13.26 -2.49 -9.21
N LEU A 81 12.21 -2.65 -8.41
CA LEU A 81 11.85 -1.73 -7.33
C LEU A 81 12.21 -2.24 -5.92
N ARG A 82 12.86 -3.40 -5.79
CA ARG A 82 13.17 -3.99 -4.47
C ARG A 82 14.08 -3.10 -3.65
N ASP A 83 15.14 -2.61 -4.29
CA ASP A 83 16.27 -1.97 -3.62
C ASP A 83 16.18 -0.43 -3.58
N VAL A 84 15.04 0.16 -3.98
CA VAL A 84 14.84 1.61 -3.97
C VAL A 84 14.83 2.16 -2.55
N ALA A 85 15.44 3.31 -2.32
CA ALA A 85 15.55 3.94 -1.00
C ALA A 85 14.26 4.65 -0.54
N VAL A 86 13.18 4.55 -1.32
CA VAL A 86 11.87 5.15 -1.01
C VAL A 86 10.86 4.09 -0.54
N PRO A 87 9.86 4.46 0.26
CA PRO A 87 8.76 3.57 0.65
C PRO A 87 8.01 2.97 -0.54
N VAL A 88 7.62 1.70 -0.43
CA VAL A 88 6.83 0.99 -1.45
C VAL A 88 5.60 0.37 -0.82
N MET A 89 4.41 0.71 -1.34
CA MET A 89 3.13 0.07 -1.03
C MET A 89 2.65 -0.72 -2.25
N MET A 90 2.21 -1.96 -2.06
CA MET A 90 1.81 -2.79 -3.20
C MET A 90 0.71 -3.80 -2.90
N TRP A 91 -0.13 -4.01 -3.91
CA TRP A 91 -1.19 -5.03 -3.92
C TRP A 91 -1.03 -5.98 -5.11
N LYS A 92 0.22 -6.32 -5.43
CA LYS A 92 0.62 -7.30 -6.44
C LYS A 92 1.33 -8.48 -5.76
N PRO A 93 0.60 -9.51 -5.30
CA PRO A 93 1.17 -10.54 -4.43
C PRO A 93 2.21 -11.42 -5.14
N TRP A 94 2.09 -11.62 -6.46
CA TRP A 94 3.09 -12.34 -7.28
C TRP A 94 4.40 -11.57 -7.52
N LEU A 95 4.62 -10.45 -6.82
CA LEU A 95 5.93 -9.79 -6.75
C LEU A 95 6.46 -9.75 -5.32
N TYR A 96 5.72 -10.28 -4.34
CA TYR A 96 6.16 -10.20 -2.93
C TYR A 96 7.44 -10.99 -2.69
N ASP A 97 7.65 -12.11 -3.37
CA ASP A 97 8.90 -12.89 -3.32
C ASP A 97 10.06 -12.20 -4.03
N ASP A 98 9.83 -11.61 -5.19
CA ASP A 98 10.83 -10.79 -5.91
C ASP A 98 11.30 -9.59 -5.07
N MET A 99 10.37 -9.03 -4.28
CA MET A 99 10.60 -7.95 -3.31
C MET A 99 11.15 -8.44 -1.97
N ARG A 100 11.34 -9.76 -1.80
CA ARG A 100 11.76 -10.43 -0.55
C ARG A 100 10.79 -10.29 0.62
N MET A 101 9.57 -9.80 0.38
CA MET A 101 8.53 -9.61 1.39
C MET A 101 7.93 -10.93 1.88
N THR A 102 7.96 -12.00 1.08
CA THR A 102 7.41 -13.33 1.42
C THR A 102 8.31 -14.45 0.90
N GLY A 103 8.00 -15.71 1.26
CA GLY A 103 8.54 -16.88 0.56
C GLY A 103 8.05 -16.97 -0.89
N SER A 104 8.59 -17.92 -1.67
CA SER A 104 8.40 -18.02 -3.13
C SER A 104 7.27 -18.97 -3.56
N THR A 105 6.51 -19.54 -2.63
CA THR A 105 5.49 -20.54 -2.96
C THR A 105 4.12 -19.89 -3.14
N ALA A 106 3.69 -19.73 -4.39
CA ALA A 106 2.37 -19.18 -4.71
C ALA A 106 1.24 -19.96 -4.02
N ASN A 107 0.22 -19.23 -3.57
CA ASN A 107 -0.93 -19.66 -2.77
C ASN A 107 -0.60 -20.20 -1.36
N VAL A 108 0.68 -20.31 -1.00
CA VAL A 108 1.15 -20.63 0.36
C VAL A 108 1.68 -19.35 1.00
N ASP A 109 2.75 -18.79 0.42
CA ASP A 109 3.49 -17.63 0.93
C ASP A 109 2.89 -16.30 0.46
N TYR A 110 2.18 -16.29 -0.67
CA TYR A 110 1.48 -15.12 -1.20
C TYR A 110 0.36 -15.57 -2.13
N GLY A 111 -0.58 -14.68 -2.43
CA GLY A 111 -1.61 -14.96 -3.42
C GLY A 111 -2.79 -14.01 -3.27
N SER A 112 -3.96 -14.45 -3.72
CA SER A 112 -5.19 -13.71 -3.56
C SER A 112 -6.31 -14.54 -2.97
N VAL A 113 -7.27 -13.88 -2.33
CA VAL A 113 -8.45 -14.49 -1.72
C VAL A 113 -9.68 -13.62 -1.96
N SER A 114 -10.86 -14.23 -2.04
CA SER A 114 -12.13 -13.51 -2.17
C SER A 114 -12.68 -13.16 -0.80
N THR A 115 -12.94 -11.88 -0.54
CA THR A 115 -13.57 -11.42 0.70
C THR A 115 -14.23 -10.06 0.52
N ALA A 116 -15.27 -9.77 1.31
CA ALA A 116 -15.83 -8.43 1.49
C ALA A 116 -15.30 -7.75 2.77
N THR A 117 -14.70 -8.52 3.67
CA THR A 117 -14.31 -8.11 5.01
C THR A 117 -12.81 -8.25 5.25
N VAL A 118 -12.29 -7.37 6.09
CA VAL A 118 -10.92 -7.37 6.62
C VAL A 118 -11.04 -7.38 8.14
N THR A 119 -10.23 -8.19 8.84
CA THR A 119 -10.18 -8.16 10.31
C THR A 119 -8.89 -7.47 10.76
N VAL A 120 -9.02 -6.30 11.37
CA VAL A 120 -7.90 -5.55 11.95
C VAL A 120 -7.51 -6.16 13.29
N THR A 121 -6.27 -6.64 13.39
CA THR A 121 -5.75 -7.41 14.53
C THR A 121 -4.75 -6.62 15.38
N ALA A 122 -4.17 -5.53 14.85
CA ALA A 122 -3.27 -4.64 15.58
C ALA A 122 -3.83 -3.21 15.62
N PRO A 123 -4.91 -2.94 16.38
CA PRO A 123 -5.60 -1.64 16.36
C PRO A 123 -4.76 -0.47 16.90
N ALA A 124 -3.70 -0.75 17.66
CA ALA A 124 -2.76 0.27 18.14
C ALA A 124 -1.72 0.69 17.09
N HIS A 125 -1.59 -0.05 15.99
CA HIS A 125 -0.65 0.30 14.92
C HIS A 125 -1.20 1.50 14.13
N PRO A 126 -0.37 2.50 13.75
CA PRO A 126 -0.83 3.66 12.96
C PRO A 126 -1.64 3.31 11.70
N LEU A 127 -1.23 2.27 10.96
CA LEU A 127 -1.93 1.72 9.80
C LEU A 127 -3.34 1.19 10.06
N ALA A 128 -3.73 0.93 11.31
CA ALA A 128 -5.09 0.53 11.64
C ALA A 128 -6.09 1.69 11.45
N ALA A 129 -5.63 2.94 11.43
CA ALA A 129 -6.46 4.14 11.25
C ALA A 129 -7.67 4.20 12.21
N GLY A 130 -7.46 3.74 13.45
CA GLY A 130 -8.52 3.66 14.48
C GLY A 130 -9.53 2.52 14.29
N LEU A 131 -9.39 1.71 13.25
CA LEU A 131 -10.24 0.54 13.02
C LEU A 131 -9.78 -0.64 13.90
N THR A 132 -10.73 -1.51 14.23
CA THR A 132 -10.49 -2.72 15.03
C THR A 132 -11.49 -3.81 14.67
N GLY A 133 -11.09 -5.07 14.80
CA GLY A 133 -11.97 -6.20 14.56
C GLY A 133 -12.42 -6.29 13.09
N ALA A 134 -13.59 -6.90 12.87
CA ALA A 134 -14.14 -7.11 11.54
C ALA A 134 -14.67 -5.80 10.92
N VAL A 135 -14.11 -5.42 9.77
CA VAL A 135 -14.49 -4.25 8.98
C VAL A 135 -15.03 -4.72 7.64
N THR A 136 -16.21 -4.24 7.25
CA THR A 136 -16.68 -4.36 5.85
C THR A 136 -15.83 -3.45 4.98
N ALA A 137 -14.84 -4.04 4.31
CA ALA A 137 -13.84 -3.32 3.54
C ALA A 137 -14.32 -2.97 2.13
N TYR A 138 -15.12 -3.86 1.54
CA TYR A 138 -15.63 -3.73 0.18
C TYR A 138 -17.15 -3.87 0.14
N ALA A 139 -17.83 -3.14 -0.75
CA ALA A 139 -19.28 -3.18 -0.92
C ALA A 139 -19.81 -4.56 -1.36
N SER A 140 -18.95 -5.37 -1.98
CA SER A 140 -19.19 -6.77 -2.35
C SER A 140 -17.85 -7.52 -2.32
N ALA A 141 -17.88 -8.85 -2.29
CA ALA A 141 -16.65 -9.64 -2.23
C ALA A 141 -15.71 -9.31 -3.41
N GLN A 142 -14.44 -9.03 -3.11
CA GLN A 142 -13.38 -8.73 -4.06
C GLN A 142 -12.26 -9.75 -3.95
N THR A 143 -11.58 -10.02 -5.06
CA THR A 143 -10.30 -10.74 -5.05
C THR A 143 -9.19 -9.79 -4.62
N VAL A 144 -8.56 -10.07 -3.48
CA VAL A 144 -7.57 -9.17 -2.86
C VAL A 144 -6.30 -9.90 -2.46
N ALA A 145 -5.19 -9.18 -2.45
CA ALA A 145 -3.88 -9.71 -2.12
C ALA A 145 -3.76 -10.17 -0.65
N PHE A 146 -2.99 -11.24 -0.44
CA PHE A 146 -2.44 -11.63 0.86
C PHE A 146 -0.96 -12.01 0.71
N GLY A 147 -0.22 -11.98 1.82
CA GLY A 147 1.16 -12.45 1.93
C GLY A 147 1.42 -13.13 3.27
N VAL A 148 2.50 -13.89 3.37
CA VAL A 148 3.04 -14.47 4.61
C VAL A 148 4.43 -13.86 4.79
N PRO A 149 4.53 -12.69 5.47
CA PRO A 149 5.81 -12.03 5.66
C PRO A 149 6.70 -12.79 6.64
N ALA A 150 8.01 -12.57 6.52
CA ALA A 150 9.01 -12.93 7.52
C ALA A 150 8.75 -12.19 8.85
N SER A 151 9.39 -12.67 9.91
CA SER A 151 9.19 -12.17 11.28
C SER A 151 9.58 -10.71 11.51
N GLY A 152 10.26 -10.06 10.56
CA GLY A 152 10.58 -8.63 10.64
C GLY A 152 9.40 -7.71 10.30
N ALA A 153 8.28 -8.23 9.80
CA ALA A 153 7.11 -7.42 9.50
C ALA A 153 6.18 -7.24 10.70
N SER A 154 5.60 -6.06 10.81
CA SER A 154 4.39 -5.82 11.58
C SER A 154 3.17 -6.28 10.78
N THR A 155 2.32 -7.10 11.37
CA THR A 155 1.05 -7.55 10.77
C THR A 155 -0.13 -6.78 11.37
N VAL A 156 -0.96 -6.17 10.53
CA VAL A 156 -2.00 -5.23 10.98
C VAL A 156 -3.41 -5.79 10.78
N ALA A 157 -3.65 -6.48 9.66
CA ALA A 157 -4.97 -7.02 9.36
C ALA A 157 -4.93 -8.30 8.53
N THR A 158 -6.01 -9.08 8.65
CA THR A 158 -6.22 -10.34 7.93
C THR A 158 -7.39 -10.25 6.94
N VAL A 159 -7.30 -11.01 5.85
CA VAL A 159 -8.34 -11.25 4.83
C VAL A 159 -8.61 -12.74 4.75
N ALA A 160 -9.83 -13.16 5.10
CA ALA A 160 -10.22 -14.58 5.12
C ALA A 160 -9.19 -15.51 5.82
N GLY A 161 -8.66 -15.06 6.97
CA GLY A 161 -7.66 -15.80 7.77
C GLY A 161 -6.22 -15.73 7.25
N ARG A 162 -5.93 -14.99 6.18
CA ARG A 162 -4.58 -14.74 5.64
C ARG A 162 -4.14 -13.31 5.94
N LEU A 163 -2.84 -13.01 6.00
CA LEU A 163 -2.38 -11.64 6.29
C LEU A 163 -2.52 -10.78 5.03
N GLY A 164 -3.35 -9.75 5.13
CA GLY A 164 -3.66 -8.85 4.00
C GLY A 164 -2.97 -7.50 4.10
N LEU A 165 -2.80 -7.00 5.33
CA LEU A 165 -2.13 -5.74 5.62
C LEU A 165 -0.94 -5.99 6.54
N PHE A 166 0.25 -5.76 6.02
CA PHE A 166 1.50 -5.93 6.74
C PHE A 166 2.55 -4.95 6.23
N VAL A 167 3.54 -4.65 7.07
CA VAL A 167 4.59 -3.69 6.73
C VAL A 167 5.94 -4.09 7.33
N TYR A 168 6.98 -3.95 6.53
CA TYR A 168 8.36 -3.88 7.01
C TYR A 168 8.76 -2.42 7.11
N GLU A 169 9.19 -1.98 8.28
CA GLU A 169 9.81 -0.66 8.44
C GLU A 169 11.25 -0.67 7.88
N SER A 170 11.84 0.50 7.69
CA SER A 170 13.23 0.59 7.20
C SER A 170 14.20 -0.17 8.11
N GLY A 171 15.09 -0.95 7.53
CA GLY A 171 16.04 -1.81 8.24
C GLY A 171 15.45 -3.11 8.79
N ALA A 172 14.14 -3.35 8.68
CA ALA A 172 13.54 -4.59 9.16
C ALA A 172 14.01 -5.80 8.32
N PRO A 173 14.25 -6.96 8.94
CA PRO A 173 14.69 -8.16 8.23
C PRO A 173 13.55 -8.77 7.39
N MET A 174 13.81 -8.91 6.09
CA MET A 174 12.96 -9.56 5.11
C MET A 174 13.48 -10.98 4.80
N VAL A 175 12.82 -11.70 3.88
CA VAL A 175 13.22 -13.07 3.51
C VAL A 175 14.63 -13.10 2.94
N GLY A 176 15.42 -14.11 3.35
CA GLY A 176 16.78 -14.30 2.86
C GLY A 176 17.82 -13.38 3.50
N GLY A 177 17.48 -12.67 4.59
CA GLY A 177 18.42 -11.80 5.31
C GLY A 177 18.59 -10.42 4.69
N THR A 178 17.82 -10.09 3.65
CA THR A 178 17.74 -8.72 3.10
C THR A 178 17.09 -7.80 4.13
N LEU A 179 17.66 -6.62 4.36
CA LEU A 179 17.01 -5.58 5.16
C LEU A 179 16.18 -4.69 4.24
N ALA A 180 14.99 -4.27 4.69
CA ALA A 180 14.14 -3.34 3.96
C ALA A 180 14.88 -1.99 3.76
N PRO A 181 15.20 -1.57 2.51
CA PRO A 181 15.94 -0.32 2.26
C PRO A 181 15.15 0.92 2.70
N ALA A 182 13.84 0.82 2.58
CA ALA A 182 12.84 1.70 3.14
C ALA A 182 11.58 0.86 3.36
N CYS A 183 10.50 1.48 3.82
CA CYS A 183 9.27 0.78 4.15
C CYS A 183 8.73 -0.08 2.99
N ARG A 184 8.25 -1.29 3.29
CA ARG A 184 7.63 -2.23 2.32
C ARG A 184 6.27 -2.68 2.86
N LEU A 185 5.20 -2.20 2.26
CA LEU A 185 3.83 -2.43 2.70
C LEU A 185 3.06 -3.30 1.70
N GLY A 186 2.52 -4.41 2.19
CA GLY A 186 1.53 -5.21 1.47
C GLY A 186 0.13 -4.75 1.86
N PHE A 187 -0.73 -4.46 0.87
CA PHE A 187 -2.10 -4.00 1.09
C PHE A 187 -3.12 -4.94 0.48
N PRO A 188 -4.27 -5.23 1.14
CA PRO A 188 -5.27 -6.11 0.58
C PRO A 188 -6.13 -5.30 -0.40
N ALA A 189 -5.72 -5.32 -1.66
CA ALA A 189 -6.50 -4.85 -2.80
C ALA A 189 -6.26 -5.76 -4.00
N GLY A 190 -7.03 -5.55 -5.06
CA GLY A 190 -6.89 -6.19 -6.36
C GLY A 190 -7.01 -5.14 -7.47
N THR A 191 -7.13 -5.60 -8.72
CA THR A 191 -7.15 -4.70 -9.89
C THR A 191 -8.32 -3.72 -9.86
N THR A 192 -9.52 -4.20 -9.52
CA THR A 192 -10.74 -3.38 -9.50
C THR A 192 -11.26 -3.08 -8.11
N SER A 193 -10.76 -3.75 -7.07
CA SER A 193 -11.29 -3.60 -5.70
C SER A 193 -11.30 -2.16 -5.15
N PRO A 194 -10.42 -1.23 -5.56
CA PRO A 194 -10.50 0.17 -5.11
C PRO A 194 -11.82 0.87 -5.44
N THR A 195 -12.54 0.45 -6.49
CA THR A 195 -13.87 1.01 -6.81
C THR A 195 -14.95 0.57 -5.81
N ALA A 196 -14.71 -0.52 -5.08
CA ALA A 196 -15.64 -1.12 -4.14
C ALA A 196 -15.32 -0.75 -2.68
N PHE A 197 -14.30 0.07 -2.41
CA PHE A 197 -13.95 0.46 -1.04
C PHE A 197 -15.15 1.11 -0.34
N THR A 198 -15.45 0.64 0.88
CA THR A 198 -16.36 1.35 1.77
C THR A 198 -15.69 2.63 2.28
N ALA A 199 -16.46 3.54 2.90
CA ALA A 199 -15.91 4.77 3.46
C ALA A 199 -14.78 4.50 4.48
N ASN A 200 -14.99 3.54 5.40
CA ASN A 200 -13.99 3.17 6.41
C ASN A 200 -12.72 2.61 5.77
N TRP A 201 -12.86 1.76 4.74
CA TRP A 201 -11.70 1.16 4.09
C TRP A 201 -10.95 2.14 3.18
N GLY A 202 -11.67 3.06 2.53
CA GLY A 202 -11.08 4.18 1.82
C GLY A 202 -10.27 5.08 2.77
N ALA A 203 -10.81 5.39 3.96
CA ALA A 203 -10.08 6.17 4.96
C ALA A 203 -8.81 5.45 5.46
N LEU A 204 -8.87 4.13 5.64
CA LEU A 204 -7.70 3.32 5.96
C LEU A 204 -6.68 3.31 4.80
N PHE A 205 -7.13 3.22 3.54
CA PHE A 205 -6.25 3.35 2.37
C PHE A 205 -5.53 4.70 2.37
N ASP A 206 -6.23 5.81 2.62
CA ASP A 206 -5.60 7.13 2.71
C ASP A 206 -4.59 7.22 3.84
N ALA A 207 -4.90 6.61 4.99
CA ALA A 207 -3.98 6.52 6.11
C ALA A 207 -2.74 5.68 5.76
N ALA A 208 -2.91 4.59 5.02
CA ALA A 208 -1.79 3.77 4.54
C ALA A 208 -0.89 4.54 3.56
N VAL A 209 -1.49 5.29 2.62
CA VAL A 209 -0.74 6.16 1.70
C VAL A 209 0.03 7.23 2.49
N ARG A 210 -0.63 7.93 3.41
CA ARG A 210 0.03 8.97 4.22
C ARG A 210 1.14 8.39 5.09
N TYR A 211 0.95 7.18 5.62
CA TYR A 211 1.97 6.47 6.39
C TYR A 211 3.20 6.14 5.53
N VAL A 212 3.02 5.62 4.32
CA VAL A 212 4.17 5.33 3.44
C VAL A 212 4.83 6.60 2.91
N VAL A 213 4.07 7.64 2.56
CA VAL A 213 4.64 8.94 2.14
C VAL A 213 5.45 9.57 3.28
N GLY A 214 4.98 9.47 4.52
CA GLY A 214 5.70 9.90 5.72
C GLY A 214 6.86 8.98 6.14
N GLY A 215 7.33 8.07 5.28
CA GLY A 215 8.47 7.19 5.57
C GLY A 215 8.18 6.06 6.56
N CYS A 216 6.91 5.75 6.80
CA CYS A 216 6.44 4.79 7.81
C CYS A 216 6.83 5.13 9.25
N ALA A 217 7.09 6.42 9.52
CA ALA A 217 7.14 6.92 10.88
C ALA A 217 5.73 6.93 11.47
N ALA A 218 5.60 6.63 12.77
CA ALA A 218 4.38 6.93 13.49
C ALA A 218 4.17 8.45 13.43
N SER A 219 3.02 8.90 12.90
CA SER A 219 2.61 10.30 13.01
C SER A 219 2.48 10.62 14.51
N GLY A 220 3.38 11.45 15.02
CA GLY A 220 3.34 11.98 16.39
C GLY A 220 2.17 12.92 16.61
#